data_AF-A0A2M8CN25-F1
#
_entry.id   AF-A0A2M8CN25-F1
#
_cell.length_a   1.000
_cell.length_b   1.000
_cell.length_c   1.000
_cell.angle_alpha   90.00
_cell.angle_beta   90.00
_cell.angle_gamma   90.00
#
_symmetry.space_group_name_H-M   'P 1'
#
loop_
_entity.id
_entity.type
_entity.pdbx_description
1 polymer ?
#
loop_
_entity_poly.entity_id
_entity_poly.type
_entity_poly.pdbx_seq_one_letter_code
_entity_poly.pdbx_strand_id
1 'polypeptide(L)' 'MRVFGLGPVELIVILVIILVLFGPGRLSKTLGELGSGLKNFRDSLGGKDDAAGEKSDTPENK' A
#
# COMPACT_ATOMS: atom_id res chain seq x y z
N MET A 1 -18.61 21.19 6.20
CA MET A 1 -18.66 19.85 5.58
C MET A 1 -17.62 18.98 6.29
N ARG A 2 -18.03 18.22 7.32
CA ARG A 2 -17.14 17.31 8.08
C ARG A 2 -17.24 15.93 7.46
N VAL A 3 -16.52 15.70 6.36
CA VAL A 3 -16.42 14.36 5.74
C VAL A 3 -15.25 13.54 6.31
N PHE A 4 -14.31 14.19 7.01
CA PHE A 4 -13.18 13.56 7.71
C PHE A 4 -13.38 13.54 9.23
N GLY A 5 -14.58 13.18 9.68
CA GLY A 5 -14.88 12.95 11.09
C GLY A 5 -14.54 11.53 11.57
N LEU A 6 -13.91 10.72 10.72
CA LEU A 6 -13.46 9.38 11.07
C LEU A 6 -12.11 9.50 11.78
N GLY A 7 -12.06 9.14 13.05
CA GLY A 7 -10.83 9.12 13.81
C GLY A 7 -9.87 8.05 13.28
N PRO A 8 -8.59 8.10 13.69
CA PRO A 8 -7.61 7.06 13.36
C PRO A 8 -8.10 5.65 13.73
N VAL A 9 -8.89 5.54 14.81
CA VAL A 9 -9.46 4.27 15.29
C VAL A 9 -10.50 3.74 14.30
N GLU A 10 -11.46 4.55 13.86
CA GLU A 10 -12.45 4.12 12.87
C GLU A 10 -11.80 3.69 11.54
N LEU A 11 -10.77 4.42 11.08
CA LEU A 11 -10.04 4.04 9.86
C LEU A 11 -9.35 2.67 10.01
N ILE A 12 -8.77 2.38 11.17
CA ILE A 12 -8.16 1.07 11.46
C ILE A 12 -9.23 -0.03 11.44
N VAL A 13 -10.40 0.19 12.06
CA VAL A 13 -11.48 -0.80 12.06
C VAL A 13 -11.95 -1.11 10.64
N ILE A 14 -12.13 -0.08 9.80
CA ILE A 14 -12.51 -0.24 8.39
C ILE A 14 -11.43 -1.00 7.62
N LEU A 15 -10.15 -0.67 7.84
CA LEU A 15 -9.02 -1.36 7.21
C LEU A 15 -8.99 -2.85 7.57
N VAL A 16 -9.24 -3.19 8.85
CA VAL A 16 -9.32 -4.58 9.31
C VAL A 16 -10.45 -5.33 8.59
N ILE A 17 -11.63 -4.72 8.45
CA ILE A 17 -12.76 -5.35 7.73
C ILE A 17 -12.37 -5.62 6.27
N ILE A 18 -11.76 -4.65 5.59
CA ILE A 18 -11.28 -4.83 4.21
C ILE A 18 -10.24 -5.96 4.14
N LEU A 19 -9.29 -6.00 5.07
CA LEU A 19 -8.28 -7.07 5.11
C LEU A 19 -8.89 -8.45 5.36
N VAL A 20 -9.97 -8.57 6.12
CA VAL A 20 -10.67 -9.85 6.32
C VAL A 20 -11.42 -10.27 5.06
N LEU A 21 -12.08 -9.33 4.38
CA LEU A 21 -12.85 -9.63 3.15
C LEU A 21 -11.95 -10.00 1.97
N PHE A 22 -10.89 -9.24 1.77
CA PHE A 22 -9.98 -9.43 0.63
C PHE A 22 -8.81 -10.36 0.97
N GLY A 23 -8.41 -10.45 2.24
CA GLY A 23 -7.20 -11.11 2.68
C GLY A 23 -5.96 -10.22 2.49
N PRO A 24 -4.99 -10.23 3.44
CA PRO A 24 -3.77 -9.42 3.34
C PRO A 24 -2.92 -9.79 2.11
N GLY A 25 -2.86 -11.07 1.74
CA GLY A 25 -2.07 -11.53 0.60
C GLY A 25 -2.60 -11.03 -0.75
N ARG A 26 -3.93 -10.95 -0.92
CA ARG A 26 -4.51 -10.41 -2.17
C ARG A 26 -4.30 -8.92 -2.25
N LEU A 27 -4.56 -8.18 -1.16
CA LEU A 27 -4.39 -6.73 -1.15
C LEU A 27 -2.94 -6.32 -1.41
N SER A 28 -1.95 -6.96 -0.75
CA SER A 28 -0.52 -6.69 -0.97
C SER A 28 -0.09 -7.02 -2.40
N LYS A 29 -0.60 -8.10 -3.00
CA LYS A 29 -0.29 -8.45 -4.38
C LYS A 29 -0.84 -7.40 -5.36
N THR A 30 -2.12 -7.04 -5.23
CA THR A 30 -2.75 -6.04 -6.10
C THR A 30 -2.11 -4.66 -5.94
N LEU A 31 -1.80 -4.24 -4.71
CA LEU A 31 -1.10 -2.98 -4.44
C LEU A 31 0.34 -3.01 -4.94
N GLY A 32 1.03 -4.15 -4.86
CA GLY A 32 2.37 -4.33 -5.42
C GLY A 32 2.38 -4.15 -6.93
N GLU A 33 1.46 -4.81 -7.64
CA GLU A 33 1.29 -4.69 -9.09
C GLU A 33 0.95 -3.25 -9.52
N LEU A 34 0.02 -2.60 -8.80
CA LEU A 34 -0.33 -1.18 -9.02
C LEU A 34 0.85 -0.24 -8.71
N GLY A 35 1.59 -0.50 -7.64
CA GLY A 35 2.74 0.29 -7.21
C GLY A 35 3.88 0.23 -8.21
N SER A 36 4.19 -0.95 -8.75
CA SER A 36 5.16 -1.11 -9.82
C SER A 36 4.73 -0.38 -11.10
N GLY A 37 3.43 -0.43 -11.46
CA GLY A 37 2.89 0.32 -12.58
C GLY A 37 3.02 1.84 -12.40
N LEU A 38 2.69 2.34 -11.21
CA LEU A 38 2.83 3.76 -10.88
C LEU A 38 4.30 4.20 -10.84
N LYS A 39 5.20 3.36 -10.31
CA LYS A 39 6.64 3.60 -10.34
C LYS A 39 7.14 3.74 -11.78
N ASN A 40 6.82 2.78 -12.65
CA ASN A 40 7.21 2.82 -14.05
C ASN A 40 6.62 4.03 -14.79
N PHE A 41 5.40 4.45 -14.44
CA PHE A 41 4.76 5.65 -14.98
C PHE A 41 5.49 6.93 -14.55
N ARG A 42 5.89 7.04 -13.26
CA ARG A 42 6.71 8.16 -12.78
C ARG A 42 8.10 8.17 -13.41
N ASP A 43 8.74 7.01 -13.51
CA ASP A 43 10.05 6.84 -14.15
C ASP A 43 10.01 7.29 -15.63
N SER A 44 8.90 7.00 -16.33
CA SER A 44 8.70 7.37 -17.74
C SER A 44 8.34 8.85 -17.95
N LEU A 45 7.72 9.50 -16.97
CA LEU A 45 7.27 10.90 -17.07
C LEU A 45 8.36 11.94 -16.77
N GLY A 46 9.53 11.55 -16.24
CA GLY A 46 10.66 12.48 -16.12
C GLY A 46 11.52 12.38 -14.86
N GLY A 47 11.64 11.21 -14.24
CA GLY A 47 12.49 11.03 -13.06
C GLY A 47 13.49 9.90 -13.22
N LYS A 48 14.65 10.18 -13.84
CA LYS A 48 15.88 9.49 -13.42
C LYS A 48 16.34 10.20 -12.16
N ASP A 49 16.62 9.40 -11.13
CA ASP A 49 17.22 9.80 -9.85
C ASP A 49 16.22 10.47 -8.88
N ASP A 50 15.54 9.65 -8.08
CA ASP A 50 15.67 9.68 -6.61
C ASP A 50 14.60 8.84 -5.89
N ALA A 51 15.12 7.99 -5.00
CA ALA A 51 14.55 7.51 -3.75
C ALA A 51 13.45 6.42 -3.71
N ALA A 52 13.85 5.37 -2.98
CA ALA A 52 13.16 4.74 -1.85
C ALA A 52 12.40 3.43 -2.11
N GLY A 53 12.98 2.36 -1.54
CA GLY A 53 12.25 1.14 -1.20
C GLY A 53 13.10 -0.12 -1.28
N GLU A 54 14.21 -0.21 -0.54
CA GLU A 54 14.80 -1.51 -0.25
C GLU A 54 13.75 -2.44 0.38
N LYS A 55 13.57 -3.58 -0.27
CA LYS A 55 13.29 -4.91 0.32
C LYS A 55 12.27 -4.94 1.46
N SER A 56 11.01 -5.17 1.12
CA SER A 56 10.14 -5.97 1.97
C SER A 56 10.32 -7.44 1.59
N ASP A 57 11.43 -8.04 1.99
CA ASP A 57 11.56 -9.48 2.02
C ASP A 57 12.10 -9.89 3.40
N THR A 58 11.45 -10.91 3.97
CA THR A 58 11.76 -11.63 5.23
C THR A 58 11.06 -11.14 6.51
N PRO A 59 9.88 -11.70 6.86
CA PRO A 59 9.64 -12.08 8.24
C PRO A 59 10.51 -13.34 8.52
N GLU A 60 11.65 -13.15 9.17
CA GLU A 60 12.45 -14.24 9.72
C GLU A 60 11.71 -14.76 10.96
N ASN A 61 10.99 -15.87 10.81
CA ASN A 61 10.45 -16.63 11.93
C ASN A 61 11.54 -17.60 12.42
N LYS A 62 12.03 -17.38 13.65
CA LYS A 62 12.80 -18.39 14.40
C LYS A 62 11.90 -19.52 14.90
#